data_AF-A0A4R4U8A0-F1
#
_entry.id   AF-A0A4R4U8A0-F1
#
_cell.length_a   1.000
_cell.length_b   1.000
_cell.length_c   1.000
_cell.angle_alpha   90.00
_cell.angle_beta   90.00
_cell.angle_gamma   90.00
#
_symmetry.space_group_name_H-M   'P 1'
#
loop_
_entity.id
_entity.type
_entity.pdbx_description
1 polymer ?
#
loop_
_entity_poly.entity_id
_entity_poly.type
_entity_poly.pdbx_seq_one_letter_code
_entity_poly.pdbx_strand_id
1 'polypeptide(L)'
;MTGIGIGSVDEAALEDRLREHHRRCLPALSRLRMLAKDGWETNIDVRAATTVVMVELGAAESVLLAALSESVRREALAHFLARRFNRLAIVAEHAAVTADAGDLPVLRRLLYQFHALAEAMWKVQLGLQPHNPYPATEVGLVAVTDA
;
A
#
# COMPACT_ATOMS: atom_id res chain seq x y z
N MET A 1 1.83 -37.52 10.20
CA MET A 1 0.99 -36.53 10.92
C MET A 1 1.29 -35.16 10.32
N THR A 2 0.35 -34.67 9.52
CA THR A 2 0.40 -33.43 8.73
C THR A 2 0.06 -32.23 9.62
N GLY A 3 1.00 -31.30 9.77
CA GLY A 3 0.79 -30.07 10.53
C GLY A 3 1.39 -28.87 9.80
N ILE A 4 0.94 -28.58 8.58
CA ILE A 4 1.28 -27.35 7.84
C ILE A 4 0.11 -27.06 6.90
N GLY A 5 -0.60 -25.94 7.08
CA GLY A 5 -1.63 -25.55 6.10
C GLY A 5 -2.55 -24.41 6.49
N ILE A 6 -2.72 -24.11 7.78
CA ILE A 6 -3.68 -23.07 8.20
C ILE A 6 -3.07 -21.66 8.06
N GLY A 7 -1.77 -21.48 8.34
CA GLY A 7 -1.11 -20.17 8.21
C GLY A 7 -0.88 -19.70 6.77
N SER A 8 -0.56 -20.61 5.84
CA SER A 8 -0.24 -20.26 4.45
C SER A 8 -1.47 -19.90 3.61
N VAL A 9 -2.63 -20.48 3.93
CA VAL A 9 -3.88 -20.20 3.21
C VAL A 9 -4.45 -18.83 3.61
N ASP A 10 -4.30 -18.44 4.88
CA ASP A 10 -4.74 -17.13 5.37
C ASP A 10 -3.84 -15.99 4.86
N GLU A 11 -2.53 -16.25 4.73
CA GLU A 11 -1.57 -15.31 4.14
C GLU A 11 -1.81 -15.07 2.64
N ALA A 12 -2.06 -16.14 1.86
CA ALA A 12 -2.39 -16.02 0.44
C ALA A 12 -3.72 -15.27 0.22
N ALA A 13 -4.73 -15.56 1.04
CA ALA A 13 -6.01 -14.86 0.99
C ALA A 13 -5.89 -13.37 1.37
N LEU A 14 -5.03 -13.05 2.35
CA LEU A 14 -4.69 -11.67 2.71
C LEU A 14 -4.03 -10.96 1.53
N GLU A 15 -3.03 -11.59 0.91
CA GLU A 15 -2.33 -11.04 -0.25
C GLU A 15 -3.27 -10.71 -1.40
N ASP A 16 -4.13 -11.66 -1.78
CA ASP A 16 -5.07 -11.49 -2.88
C ASP A 16 -6.03 -10.32 -2.60
N ARG A 17 -6.50 -10.17 -1.36
CA ARG A 17 -7.34 -9.02 -0.97
C ARG A 17 -6.60 -7.70 -1.08
N LEU A 18 -5.35 -7.63 -0.62
CA LEU A 18 -4.53 -6.41 -0.72
C LEU A 18 -4.23 -6.05 -2.18
N ARG A 19 -3.90 -7.05 -3.01
CA ARG A 19 -3.70 -6.89 -4.46
C ARG A 19 -4.97 -6.41 -5.15
N GLU A 20 -6.14 -6.90 -4.73
CA GLU A 20 -7.42 -6.49 -5.28
C GLU A 20 -7.73 -5.01 -4.98
N HIS A 21 -7.51 -4.55 -3.75
CA HIS A 21 -7.64 -3.14 -3.40
C HIS A 21 -6.64 -2.27 -4.19
N HIS A 22 -5.39 -2.73 -4.33
CA HIS A 22 -4.39 -2.04 -5.14
C HIS A 22 -4.84 -1.92 -6.61
N ARG A 23 -5.38 -3.00 -7.19
CA ARG A 23 -5.88 -3.02 -8.58
C ARG A 23 -7.03 -2.03 -8.79
N ARG A 24 -7.96 -1.93 -7.83
CA ARG A 24 -9.07 -0.95 -7.86
C ARG A 24 -8.60 0.50 -7.74
N CYS A 25 -7.43 0.73 -7.13
CA CYS A 25 -6.81 2.05 -6.99
C CYS A 25 -6.17 2.55 -8.31
N LEU A 26 -5.64 1.65 -9.16
CA LEU A 26 -4.86 2.00 -10.35
C LEU A 26 -5.55 2.93 -11.35
N PRO A 27 -6.85 2.79 -11.67
CA PRO A 27 -7.53 3.70 -12.60
C PRO A 27 -7.55 5.14 -12.09
N ALA A 28 -7.79 5.35 -10.80
CA ALA A 28 -7.81 6.68 -10.18
C ALA A 28 -6.42 7.32 -10.19
N LEU A 29 -5.38 6.56 -9.83
CA LEU A 29 -3.99 7.01 -9.91
C LEU A 29 -3.56 7.35 -11.35
N SER A 30 -4.00 6.56 -12.32
CA SER A 30 -3.71 6.81 -13.74
C SER A 30 -4.34 8.10 -14.24
N ARG A 31 -5.60 8.37 -13.87
CA ARG A 31 -6.29 9.63 -14.16
C ARG A 31 -5.53 10.84 -13.58
N LEU A 32 -5.20 10.79 -12.29
CA LEU A 32 -4.43 11.86 -11.64
C LEU A 32 -3.05 12.07 -12.29
N ARG A 33 -2.40 10.99 -12.74
CA ARG A 33 -1.11 11.07 -13.45
C ARG A 33 -1.23 11.70 -14.84
N MET A 34 -2.30 11.41 -15.58
CA MET A 34 -2.60 12.08 -16.85
C MET A 34 -2.83 13.56 -16.63
N LEU A 35 -3.65 13.95 -15.64
CA LEU A 35 -3.87 15.35 -15.27
C LEU A 35 -2.55 16.06 -14.93
N ALA A 36 -1.68 15.42 -14.15
CA ALA A 36 -0.37 15.98 -13.80
C ALA A 36 0.57 16.15 -15.00
N LYS A 37 0.38 15.37 -16.07
CA LYS A 37 1.23 15.39 -17.27
C LYS A 37 0.70 16.34 -18.34
N ASP A 38 -0.60 16.26 -18.61
CA ASP A 38 -1.26 16.84 -19.79
C ASP A 38 -2.13 18.06 -19.41
N GLY A 39 -2.38 18.32 -18.12
CA GLY A 39 -3.11 19.50 -17.65
C GLY A 39 -4.64 19.39 -17.80
N TRP A 40 -5.32 20.55 -17.85
CA TRP A 40 -6.79 20.68 -17.82
C TRP A 40 -7.55 20.06 -19.00
N GLU A 41 -6.86 19.52 -20.02
CA GLU A 41 -7.52 18.87 -21.16
C GLU A 41 -8.37 17.66 -20.72
N THR A 42 -8.07 17.11 -19.56
CA THR A 42 -8.83 16.05 -18.92
C THR A 42 -9.76 16.66 -17.87
N ASN A 43 -11.08 16.62 -18.08
CA ASN A 43 -12.12 17.05 -17.12
C ASN A 43 -12.18 16.09 -15.91
N ILE A 44 -11.06 15.99 -15.19
CA ILE A 44 -10.84 15.08 -14.09
C ILE A 44 -11.20 15.78 -12.80
N ASP A 45 -12.20 15.23 -12.12
CA ASP A 45 -12.49 15.60 -10.74
C ASP A 45 -11.37 15.07 -9.83
N VAL A 46 -10.46 15.97 -9.45
CA VAL A 46 -9.32 15.67 -8.57
C VAL A 46 -9.81 15.13 -7.23
N ARG A 47 -10.85 15.75 -6.65
CA ARG A 47 -11.39 15.38 -5.35
C ARG A 47 -11.97 13.98 -5.37
N ALA A 48 -12.77 13.66 -6.39
CA ALA A 48 -13.33 12.31 -6.55
C ALA A 48 -12.22 11.27 -6.75
N ALA A 49 -11.24 11.56 -7.62
CA ALA A 49 -10.15 10.62 -7.90
C ALA A 49 -9.25 10.38 -6.68
N THR A 50 -8.88 11.42 -5.92
CA THR A 50 -8.11 11.24 -4.67
C THR A 50 -8.93 10.49 -3.62
N THR A 51 -10.24 10.73 -3.53
CA THR A 51 -11.13 10.02 -2.58
C THR A 51 -11.13 8.51 -2.83
N VAL A 52 -11.23 8.09 -4.09
CA VAL A 52 -11.16 6.66 -4.46
C VAL A 52 -9.86 6.02 -3.96
N VAL A 53 -8.73 6.71 -4.15
CA VAL A 53 -7.42 6.22 -3.68
C VAL A 53 -7.38 6.10 -2.16
N MET A 54 -7.89 7.10 -1.44
CA MET A 54 -7.95 7.10 0.03
C MET A 54 -8.83 5.95 0.56
N VAL A 55 -9.98 5.71 -0.08
CA VAL A 55 -10.89 4.62 0.30
C VAL A 55 -10.23 3.25 0.15
N GLU A 56 -9.60 2.99 -1.00
CA GLU A 56 -8.97 1.69 -1.25
C GLU A 56 -7.74 1.46 -0.34
N LEU A 57 -6.95 2.50 -0.06
CA LEU A 57 -5.83 2.43 0.89
C LEU A 57 -6.30 2.15 2.34
N GLY A 58 -7.38 2.81 2.77
CA GLY A 58 -7.95 2.62 4.11
C GLY A 58 -8.59 1.23 4.28
N ALA A 59 -9.21 0.71 3.23
CA ALA A 59 -9.71 -0.66 3.21
C ALA A 59 -8.56 -1.67 3.32
N ALA A 60 -7.48 -1.49 2.54
CA ALA A 60 -6.29 -2.34 2.62
C ALA A 60 -5.61 -2.27 4.00
N GLU A 61 -5.52 -1.09 4.63
CA GLU A 61 -5.05 -0.93 6.01
C GLU A 61 -5.90 -1.73 7.00
N SER A 62 -7.23 -1.62 6.90
CA SER A 62 -8.15 -2.33 7.79
C SER A 62 -7.99 -3.85 7.67
N VAL A 63 -7.83 -4.36 6.44
CA VAL A 63 -7.57 -5.77 6.16
C VAL A 63 -6.24 -6.22 6.77
N LEU A 64 -5.18 -5.44 6.61
CA LEU A 64 -3.85 -5.75 7.15
C LEU A 64 -3.84 -5.76 8.68
N LEU A 65 -4.46 -4.75 9.32
CA LEU A 65 -4.51 -4.65 10.79
C LEU A 65 -5.37 -5.74 11.42
N ALA A 66 -6.42 -6.20 10.73
CA ALA A 66 -7.24 -7.32 11.18
C ALA A 66 -6.46 -8.65 11.20
N ALA A 67 -5.53 -8.84 10.26
CA ALA A 67 -4.73 -10.06 10.17
C ALA A 67 -3.64 -10.18 11.25
N LEU A 68 -3.17 -9.07 11.84
CA LEU A 68 -2.01 -9.06 12.74
C LEU A 68 -2.29 -9.51 14.19
N SER A 69 -3.53 -9.87 14.53
CA SER A 69 -3.97 -10.19 15.91
C SER A 69 -3.62 -9.07 16.92
N GLU A 70 -4.03 -9.16 18.18
CA GLU A 70 -3.64 -8.19 19.23
C GLU A 70 -2.16 -8.33 19.60
N SER A 71 -1.28 -7.87 18.71
CA SER A 71 0.17 -7.88 18.88
C SER A 71 0.72 -6.46 19.02
N VAL A 72 1.81 -6.27 19.75
CA VAL A 72 2.54 -4.97 19.83
C VAL A 72 2.91 -4.45 18.43
N ARG A 73 3.12 -5.37 17.47
CA ARG A 73 3.37 -5.05 16.06
C ARG A 73 2.17 -4.37 15.41
N ARG A 74 0.93 -4.74 15.76
CA ARG A 74 -0.31 -4.12 15.27
C ARG A 74 -0.38 -2.65 15.66
N GLU A 75 -0.13 -2.31 16.92
CA GLU A 75 -0.20 -0.92 17.40
C GLU A 75 0.85 -0.03 16.73
N ALA A 76 2.10 -0.48 16.66
CA ALA A 76 3.16 0.25 16.00
C ALA A 76 2.87 0.46 14.50
N LEU A 77 2.35 -0.57 13.82
CA LEU A 77 1.98 -0.47 12.42
C LEU A 77 0.76 0.44 12.21
N ALA A 78 -0.28 0.33 13.05
CA ALA A 78 -1.47 1.17 12.98
C ALA A 78 -1.09 2.64 13.16
N HIS A 79 -0.24 2.97 14.13
CA HIS A 79 0.24 4.34 14.34
C HIS A 79 1.00 4.87 13.12
N PHE A 80 1.88 4.04 12.56
CA PHE A 80 2.66 4.39 11.38
C PHE A 80 1.79 4.61 10.13
N LEU A 81 0.83 3.73 9.87
CA LEU A 81 -0.10 3.83 8.75
C LEU A 81 -1.01 5.05 8.91
N ALA A 82 -1.56 5.29 10.09
CA ALA A 82 -2.39 6.46 10.38
C ALA A 82 -1.64 7.78 10.10
N ARG A 83 -0.35 7.87 10.48
CA ARG A 83 0.48 9.06 10.20
C ARG A 83 0.67 9.28 8.69
N ARG A 84 0.90 8.20 7.93
CA ARG A 84 1.04 8.28 6.47
C ARG A 84 -0.27 8.61 5.78
N PHE A 85 -1.36 8.01 6.22
CA PHE A 85 -2.71 8.27 5.71
C PHE A 85 -3.12 9.73 5.94
N ASN A 86 -2.85 10.28 7.12
CA ASN A 86 -3.08 11.71 7.41
C ASN A 86 -2.28 12.61 6.45
N ARG A 87 -0.99 12.34 6.26
CA ARG A 87 -0.17 13.11 5.31
C ARG A 87 -0.71 13.02 3.88
N LEU A 88 -1.21 11.85 3.47
CA LEU A 88 -1.83 11.66 2.16
C LEU A 88 -3.13 12.46 2.03
N ALA A 89 -3.96 12.46 3.08
CA ALA A 89 -5.21 13.23 3.14
C ALA A 89 -4.97 14.74 3.00
N ILE A 90 -3.96 15.28 3.69
CA ILE A 90 -3.58 16.70 3.59
C ILE A 90 -3.19 17.04 2.15
N VAL A 91 -2.39 16.19 1.50
CA VAL A 91 -1.97 16.41 0.11
C VAL A 91 -3.16 16.32 -0.85
N ALA A 92 -4.09 15.38 -0.62
CA ALA A 92 -5.31 15.25 -1.42
C ALA A 92 -6.19 16.50 -1.34
N GLU A 93 -6.42 17.01 -0.12
CA GLU A 93 -7.23 18.22 0.06
C GLU A 93 -6.56 19.44 -0.56
N HIS A 94 -5.25 19.59 -0.35
CA HIS A 94 -4.50 20.67 -1.01
C HIS A 94 -4.57 20.56 -2.53
N ALA A 95 -4.49 19.35 -3.10
CA ALA A 95 -4.62 19.16 -4.55
C ALA A 95 -6.00 19.56 -5.05
N ALA A 96 -7.08 19.20 -4.33
CA ALA A 96 -8.44 19.59 -4.69
C ALA A 96 -8.62 21.11 -4.67
N VAL A 97 -8.22 21.79 -3.58
CA VAL A 97 -8.29 23.25 -3.47
C VAL A 97 -7.45 23.94 -4.56
N THR A 98 -6.27 23.41 -4.87
CA THR A 98 -5.38 23.96 -5.90
C THR A 98 -5.97 23.77 -7.30
N ALA A 99 -6.66 22.65 -7.55
CA ALA A 99 -7.40 22.43 -8.78
C ALA A 99 -8.54 23.45 -8.90
N ASP A 100 -9.34 23.64 -7.86
CA ASP A 100 -10.42 24.64 -7.85
C ASP A 100 -9.90 26.07 -8.13
N ALA A 101 -8.67 26.37 -7.69
CA ALA A 101 -8.00 27.65 -7.93
C ALA A 101 -7.34 27.80 -9.31
N GLY A 102 -7.25 26.73 -10.12
CA GLY A 102 -6.64 26.79 -11.46
C GLY A 102 -5.11 26.78 -11.48
N ASP A 103 -4.42 26.61 -10.35
CA ASP A 103 -2.95 26.67 -10.26
C ASP A 103 -2.31 25.35 -10.70
N LEU A 104 -2.10 25.22 -12.02
CA LEU A 104 -1.54 24.02 -12.64
C LEU A 104 -0.13 23.64 -12.15
N PRO A 105 0.85 24.57 -12.05
CA PRO A 105 2.17 24.22 -11.57
C PRO A 105 2.16 23.61 -10.16
N VAL A 106 1.39 24.20 -9.24
CA VAL A 106 1.29 23.69 -7.87
C VAL A 106 0.50 22.38 -7.85
N LEU A 107 -0.58 22.27 -8.62
CA LEU A 107 -1.37 21.05 -8.73
C LEU A 107 -0.51 19.87 -9.21
N ARG A 108 0.28 20.08 -10.26
CA ARG A 108 1.19 19.05 -10.80
C ARG A 108 2.15 18.53 -9.74
N ARG A 109 2.75 19.42 -8.95
CA ARG A 109 3.64 19.05 -7.84
C ARG A 109 2.91 18.23 -6.78
N LEU A 110 1.72 18.66 -6.38
CA LEU A 110 0.89 17.97 -5.39
C LEU A 110 0.47 16.58 -5.87
N LEU A 111 0.10 16.43 -7.14
CA LEU A 111 -0.28 15.14 -7.71
C LEU A 111 0.89 14.15 -7.79
N TYR A 112 2.11 14.61 -8.12
CA TYR A 112 3.29 13.76 -8.02
C TYR A 112 3.60 13.35 -6.58
N GLN A 113 3.48 14.27 -5.63
CA GLN A 113 3.66 13.96 -4.22
C GLN A 113 2.61 12.96 -3.71
N PHE A 114 1.34 13.15 -4.09
CA PHE A 114 0.24 12.25 -3.77
C PHE A 114 0.52 10.84 -4.30
N HIS A 115 0.92 10.74 -5.58
CA HIS A 115 1.25 9.46 -6.21
C HIS A 115 2.41 8.74 -5.49
N ALA A 116 3.50 9.44 -5.20
CA ALA A 116 4.65 8.87 -4.50
C ALA A 116 4.29 8.36 -3.08
N LEU A 117 3.43 9.10 -2.36
CA LEU A 117 2.96 8.67 -1.04
C LEU A 117 2.03 7.46 -1.13
N ALA A 118 1.11 7.43 -2.10
CA ALA A 118 0.22 6.29 -2.33
C ALA A 118 1.00 5.03 -2.69
N GLU A 119 1.99 5.12 -3.60
CA GLU A 119 2.88 4.00 -3.94
C GLU A 119 3.68 3.52 -2.72
N ALA A 120 4.20 4.43 -1.90
CA ALA A 120 4.94 4.08 -0.69
C ALA A 120 4.04 3.36 0.35
N MET A 121 2.75 3.70 0.42
CA MET A 121 1.79 2.97 1.25
C MET A 121 1.53 1.58 0.70
N TRP A 122 1.29 1.44 -0.61
CA TRP A 122 1.06 0.13 -1.23
C TRP A 122 2.27 -0.80 -1.07
N LYS A 123 3.50 -0.30 -1.21
CA LYS A 123 4.72 -1.08 -0.96
C LYS A 123 4.82 -1.60 0.47
N VAL A 124 4.37 -0.81 1.46
CA VAL A 124 4.33 -1.27 2.85
C VAL A 124 3.23 -2.30 3.04
N GLN A 125 2.02 -2.04 2.54
CA GLN A 125 0.90 -2.96 2.72
C GLN A 125 1.15 -4.32 2.03
N LEU A 126 1.75 -4.32 0.84
CA LEU A 126 2.11 -5.53 0.10
C LEU A 126 3.43 -6.17 0.57
N GLY A 127 4.35 -5.39 1.12
CA GLY A 127 5.68 -5.86 1.56
C GLY A 127 5.74 -6.35 3.00
N LEU A 128 4.68 -6.14 3.80
CA LEU A 128 4.59 -6.60 5.20
C LEU A 128 4.14 -8.06 5.35
N GLN A 129 4.28 -8.86 4.31
CA GLN A 129 4.06 -10.30 4.43
C GLN A 129 5.01 -10.90 5.48
N PRO A 130 4.53 -11.77 6.38
CA PRO A 130 5.41 -12.52 7.25
C PRO A 130 6.28 -13.44 6.40
N HIS A 131 7.46 -12.95 5.99
CA HIS A 131 8.51 -13.80 5.48
C HIS A 131 8.69 -14.96 6.45
N ASN A 132 8.28 -16.15 6.01
CA ASN A 132 8.67 -17.40 6.63
C ASN A 132 10.21 -17.36 6.69
N PRO A 133 10.84 -17.34 7.88
CA PRO A 133 12.28 -17.47 7.96
C PRO A 133 12.60 -18.81 7.32
N TYR A 134 13.30 -18.75 6.19
CA TYR A 134 13.87 -19.90 5.49
C TYR A 134 14.38 -20.92 6.51
N PRO A 135 14.01 -22.21 6.44
CA PRO A 135 14.47 -23.18 7.42
C PRO A 135 15.99 -23.16 7.42
N ALA A 136 16.56 -22.84 8.58
CA ALA A 136 17.98 -23.01 8.84
C ALA A 136 18.34 -24.41 8.37
N THR A 137 19.20 -24.49 7.37
CA THR A 137 19.69 -25.77 6.86
C THR A 137 20.49 -26.37 7.99
N GLU A 138 19.87 -27.28 8.74
CA GLU A 138 20.53 -28.15 9.69
C GLU A 138 21.60 -28.95 8.93
N VAL A 139 22.85 -28.63 9.26
CA VAL A 139 23.96 -29.56 9.53
C VAL A 139 24.01 -30.82 8.67
N GLY A 140 24.82 -30.76 7.61
CA GLY A 140 25.47 -31.92 7.00
C GLY A 140 26.93 -32.01 7.42
N LEU A 141 27.19 -32.31 8.70
CA LEU A 141 28.47 -32.85 9.15
C LEU A 141 28.62 -34.25 8.56
N VAL A 142 29.34 -34.40 7.46
CA VAL A 142 29.83 -35.71 7.01
C VAL A 142 31.32 -35.75 7.24
N ALA A 143 31.68 -36.39 8.34
CA ALA A 143 32.99 -36.99 8.51
C ALA A 143 33.20 -38.00 7.38
N VAL A 144 34.24 -37.82 6.58
CA VAL A 144 34.80 -38.88 5.74
C VAL A 144 36.13 -39.28 6.34
N THR A 145 36.12 -40.44 6.97
CA THR A 145 37.27 -41.27 7.32
C THR A 145 37.77 -42.04 6.10
N ASP A 146 39.07 -42.38 6.13
CA ASP A 146 39.88 -43.22 5.24
C ASP A 146 40.22 -42.65 3.85
N ALA A 147 41.47 -42.66 3.37
CA ALA A 147 42.56 -43.62 3.57
C ALA A 147 43.96 -42.98 3.69
#